data_AF-A0A5C3NMA1-F1
#
_entry.id   AF-A0A5C3NMA1-F1
#
_cell.length_a   1.000
_cell.length_b   1.000
_cell.length_c   1.000
_cell.angle_alpha   90.00
_cell.angle_beta   90.00
_cell.angle_gamma   90.00
#
_symmetry.space_group_name_H-M   'P 1'
#
loop_
_entity.id
_entity.type
_entity.pdbx_description
1 polymer ?
#
loop_
_entity_poly.entity_id
_entity_poly.type
_entity_poly.pdbx_seq_one_letter_code
_entity_poly.pdbx_strand_id
1 'polypeptide(L)'
;MQLEGFLTPNEHNIRTALLRVLEGDEMSNWIARMVYTNPEFAGFSIEHAVNMVMRTLRVETLQLGNGNYVTNVYMRSPTRDINEWRRWVADLRSRRYRSFANGTGRVRPITECGGCRSVSHPMHLCLFPRIRGWNGPDQGHGVFGERAPHNVLAAPNHYTSRRDGQDTNQGPNSSYTRLNQRDRNRGISRRDDRSSRGPGSSNRGRDGRGPRNGKGGGGGRGPAGRKNY
;
A
#
# COMPACT_ATOMS: atom_id res chain seq x y z
N MET A 1 2.23 6.39 10.73
CA MET A 1 1.55 5.17 10.23
C MET A 1 0.07 5.22 10.64
N GLN A 2 -0.78 4.32 10.13
CA GLN A 2 -2.20 4.24 10.52
C GLN A 2 -2.56 2.86 11.03
N LEU A 3 -3.36 2.81 12.10
CA LEU A 3 -3.84 1.61 12.76
C LEU A 3 -5.36 1.49 12.66
N GLU A 4 -5.86 0.26 12.63
CA GLU A 4 -7.27 -0.09 12.76
C GLU A 4 -7.43 -1.28 13.73
N GLY A 5 -8.66 -1.53 14.20
CA GLY A 5 -8.99 -2.68 15.05
C GLY A 5 -9.07 -2.37 16.56
N PHE A 6 -8.87 -1.13 16.97
CA PHE A 6 -9.23 -0.69 18.32
C PHE A 6 -10.74 -0.48 18.45
N LEU A 7 -11.29 -0.82 19.61
CA LEU A 7 -12.74 -0.82 19.86
C LEU A 7 -13.29 0.54 20.30
N THR A 8 -12.44 1.39 20.85
CA THR A 8 -12.78 2.72 21.40
C THR A 8 -11.71 3.74 21.01
N PRO A 9 -12.04 5.04 20.99
CA PRO A 9 -11.11 6.10 20.62
C PRO A 9 -10.19 6.52 21.79
N ASN A 10 -10.04 5.69 22.82
CA ASN A 10 -9.23 6.02 23.98
C ASN A 10 -7.73 6.07 23.60
N GLU A 11 -7.25 7.27 23.29
CA GLU A 11 -5.89 7.51 22.83
C GLU A 11 -4.84 7.16 23.88
N HIS A 12 -5.16 7.27 25.17
CA HIS A 12 -4.27 6.86 26.25
C HIS A 12 -4.01 5.34 26.20
N ASN A 13 -5.06 4.54 26.09
CA ASN A 13 -4.94 3.08 25.99
C ASN A 13 -4.20 2.64 24.72
N ILE A 14 -4.43 3.36 23.61
CA ILE A 14 -3.75 3.09 22.34
C ILE A 14 -2.27 3.47 22.42
N ARG A 15 -1.95 4.64 22.97
CA ARG A 15 -0.57 5.08 23.22
C ARG A 15 0.16 4.07 24.08
N THR A 16 -0.43 3.60 25.18
CA THR A 16 0.18 2.60 26.06
C THR A 16 0.43 1.28 25.31
N ALA A 17 -0.48 0.84 24.44
CA ALA A 17 -0.26 -0.35 23.62
C ALA A 17 0.89 -0.18 22.61
N LEU A 18 1.06 1.02 22.06
CA LEU A 18 2.19 1.37 21.18
C LEU A 18 3.51 1.41 21.95
N LEU A 19 3.51 2.07 23.10
CA LEU A 19 4.70 2.18 23.96
C LEU A 19 5.19 0.81 24.41
N ARG A 20 4.31 -0.12 24.81
CA ARG A 20 4.72 -1.50 25.14
C ARG A 20 5.50 -2.21 24.04
N VAL A 21 5.16 -1.95 22.78
CA VAL A 21 5.89 -2.52 21.64
C VAL A 21 7.22 -1.80 21.42
N LEU A 22 7.24 -0.48 21.57
CA LEU A 22 8.42 0.36 21.40
C LEU A 22 9.46 0.17 22.52
N GLU A 23 9.00 0.00 23.76
CA GLU A 23 9.80 -0.22 24.97
C GLU A 23 10.32 -1.66 25.07
N GLY A 24 9.81 -2.59 24.27
CA GLY A 24 10.34 -3.96 24.22
C GLY A 24 11.81 -3.97 23.78
N ASP A 25 12.60 -4.86 24.39
CA ASP A 25 14.08 -4.88 24.28
C ASP A 25 14.60 -4.75 22.86
N GLU A 26 14.04 -5.54 21.92
CA GLU A 26 14.45 -5.50 20.51
C GLU A 26 14.25 -4.11 19.88
N MET A 27 13.10 -3.50 20.12
CA MET A 27 12.70 -2.24 19.50
C MET A 27 13.42 -1.05 20.15
N SER A 28 13.55 -1.08 21.48
CA SER A 28 14.30 -0.10 22.25
C SER A 28 15.77 -0.10 21.86
N ASN A 29 16.40 -1.29 21.73
CA ASN A 29 17.77 -1.42 21.28
C ASN A 29 17.97 -0.95 19.83
N TRP A 30 16.99 -1.16 18.96
CA TRP A 30 17.06 -0.61 17.59
C TRP A 30 17.02 0.92 17.62
N ILE A 31 16.12 1.51 18.42
CA ILE A 31 16.05 2.96 18.57
C ILE A 31 17.36 3.51 19.17
N ALA A 32 17.95 2.84 20.15
CA ALA A 32 19.25 3.17 20.72
C ALA A 32 20.36 3.23 19.66
N ARG A 33 20.42 2.25 18.74
CA ARG A 33 21.37 2.27 17.62
C ARG A 33 21.14 3.45 16.68
N MET A 34 19.88 3.72 16.34
CA MET A 34 19.51 4.83 15.45
C MET A 34 19.87 6.20 16.03
N VAL A 35 19.58 6.44 17.31
CA VAL A 35 19.89 7.72 17.96
C VAL A 35 21.39 7.91 18.17
N TYR A 36 22.13 6.83 18.42
CA TYR A 36 23.60 6.88 18.60
C TYR A 36 24.31 7.44 17.35
N THR A 37 23.85 7.06 16.17
CA THR A 37 24.43 7.53 14.90
C THR A 37 23.86 8.87 14.40
N ASN A 38 22.88 9.45 15.09
CA ASN A 38 22.18 10.65 14.63
C ASN A 38 22.78 11.91 15.29
N PRO A 39 23.36 12.84 14.51
CA PRO A 39 23.98 14.07 15.03
C PRO A 39 23.02 14.96 15.85
N GLU A 40 21.71 14.83 15.64
CA GLU A 40 20.69 15.57 16.38
C GLU A 40 20.66 15.24 17.87
N PHE A 41 21.12 14.05 18.25
CA PHE A 41 21.19 13.59 19.64
C PHE A 41 22.62 13.64 20.20
N ALA A 42 23.55 14.29 19.50
CA ALA A 42 24.92 14.45 19.96
C ALA A 42 24.94 15.19 21.32
N GLY A 43 25.70 14.65 22.27
CA GLY A 43 25.82 15.22 23.62
C GLY A 43 24.78 14.73 24.64
N PHE A 44 23.75 13.99 24.21
CA PHE A 44 22.84 13.30 25.13
C PHE A 44 23.31 11.87 25.43
N SER A 45 22.96 11.35 26.61
CA SER A 45 23.08 9.90 26.83
C SER A 45 22.10 9.14 25.93
N ILE A 46 22.46 7.92 25.54
CA ILE A 46 21.62 7.08 24.67
C ILE A 46 20.23 6.90 25.28
N GLU A 47 20.17 6.59 26.57
CA GLU A 47 18.93 6.44 27.33
C GLU A 47 18.06 7.71 27.30
N HIS A 48 18.69 8.88 27.44
CA HIS A 48 17.97 10.15 27.36
C HIS A 48 17.44 10.40 25.95
N ALA A 49 18.26 10.17 24.92
CA ALA A 49 17.87 10.33 23.52
C ALA A 49 16.71 9.39 23.12
N VAL A 50 16.76 8.12 23.54
CA VAL A 50 15.66 7.15 23.33
C VAL A 50 14.39 7.68 23.98
N ASN A 51 14.45 8.09 25.25
CA ASN A 51 13.30 8.65 25.97
C ASN A 51 12.73 9.90 25.29
N MET A 52 13.58 10.78 24.78
CA MET A 52 13.15 11.95 24.01
C MET A 52 12.35 11.55 22.77
N VAL A 53 12.83 10.57 21.99
CA VAL A 53 12.12 10.06 20.81
C VAL A 53 10.78 9.46 21.20
N MET A 54 10.73 8.58 22.21
CA MET A 54 9.49 7.94 22.65
C MET A 54 8.42 8.96 23.10
N ARG A 55 8.86 10.04 23.76
CA ARG A 55 7.96 11.12 24.21
C ARG A 55 7.29 11.85 23.03
N THR A 56 7.94 11.90 21.87
CA THR A 56 7.36 12.52 20.66
C THR A 56 6.25 11.71 20.00
N LEU A 57 6.00 10.47 20.46
CA LEU A 57 4.86 9.68 19.99
C LEU A 57 3.58 10.53 20.15
N ARG A 58 2.78 10.65 19.10
CA ARG A 58 1.45 11.27 19.12
C ARG A 58 0.47 10.36 18.42
N VAL A 59 -0.73 10.28 18.97
CA VAL A 59 -1.80 9.44 18.48
C VAL A 59 -2.98 10.35 18.20
N GLU A 60 -3.64 10.18 17.06
CA GLU A 60 -4.90 10.88 16.74
C GLU A 60 -5.90 9.86 16.21
N THR A 61 -7.07 9.76 16.82
CA THR A 61 -8.10 8.80 16.39
C THR A 61 -9.25 9.47 15.66
N LEU A 62 -9.66 8.86 14.55
CA LEU A 62 -10.78 9.27 13.71
C LEU A 62 -11.84 8.15 13.72
N GLN A 63 -13.11 8.53 13.87
CA GLN A 63 -14.21 7.60 13.66
C GLN A 63 -14.64 7.62 12.19
N LEU A 64 -14.73 6.45 11.59
CA LEU A 64 -15.24 6.25 10.24
C LEU A 64 -16.77 6.19 10.26
N GLY A 65 -17.41 6.42 9.10
CA GLY A 65 -18.87 6.36 8.97
C GLY A 65 -19.51 4.99 9.30
N ASN A 66 -18.72 3.91 9.31
CA ASN A 66 -19.17 2.57 9.73
C ASN A 66 -19.00 2.30 11.24
N GLY A 67 -18.65 3.33 12.02
CA GLY A 67 -18.42 3.22 13.47
C GLY A 67 -17.03 2.72 13.87
N ASN A 68 -16.20 2.25 12.93
CA ASN A 68 -14.83 1.81 13.23
C ASN A 68 -13.90 2.99 13.48
N TYR A 69 -12.84 2.74 14.26
CA TYR A 69 -11.82 3.73 14.54
C TYR A 69 -10.56 3.49 13.72
N VAL A 70 -10.04 4.56 13.12
CA VAL A 70 -8.71 4.60 12.51
C VAL A 70 -7.84 5.53 13.32
N THR A 71 -6.66 5.06 13.68
CA THR A 71 -5.74 5.80 14.52
C THR A 71 -4.47 6.15 13.76
N ASN A 72 -4.20 7.44 13.61
CA ASN A 72 -2.93 7.94 13.11
C ASN A 72 -1.88 7.91 14.22
N VAL A 73 -0.68 7.48 13.86
CA VAL A 73 0.48 7.45 14.75
C VAL A 73 1.60 8.26 14.13
N TYR A 74 2.04 9.26 14.89
CA TYR A 74 3.14 10.15 14.56
C TYR A 74 4.25 9.97 15.59
N MET A 75 5.50 10.08 15.15
CA MET A 75 6.65 10.12 16.03
C MET A 75 7.80 10.80 15.30
N ARG A 76 8.67 11.50 16.02
CA ARG A 76 9.92 12.02 15.45
C ARG A 76 10.80 10.85 15.01
N SER A 77 11.48 11.01 13.88
CA SER A 77 12.43 9.99 13.43
C SER A 77 13.64 9.91 14.38
N PRO A 78 14.02 8.70 14.85
CA PRO A 78 15.24 8.52 15.64
C PRO A 78 16.52 8.63 14.78
N THR A 79 16.41 8.50 13.46
CA THR A 79 17.54 8.52 12.52
C THR A 79 17.31 9.48 11.36
N ARG A 80 18.40 9.92 10.72
CA ARG A 80 18.39 10.66 9.44
C ARG A 80 18.60 9.73 8.23
N ASP A 81 19.00 8.47 8.44
CA ASP A 81 19.12 7.49 7.37
C ASP A 81 17.72 6.98 6.96
N ILE A 82 17.34 7.31 5.73
CA ILE A 82 16.05 6.90 5.15
C ILE A 82 15.93 5.38 5.01
N ASN A 83 17.03 4.66 4.76
CA ASN A 83 17.00 3.21 4.57
C ASN A 83 16.76 2.50 5.91
N GLU A 84 17.49 2.91 6.95
CA GLU A 84 17.28 2.38 8.29
C GLU A 84 15.87 2.74 8.81
N TRP A 85 15.43 3.98 8.62
CA TRP A 85 14.07 4.39 8.97
C TRP A 85 13.01 3.53 8.29
N ARG A 86 13.16 3.26 6.98
CA ARG A 86 12.22 2.40 6.23
C ARG A 86 12.17 0.98 6.76
N ARG A 87 13.32 0.38 7.09
CA ARG A 87 13.39 -0.99 7.66
C ARG A 87 12.70 -1.04 9.02
N TRP A 88 13.00 -0.07 9.89
CA TRP A 88 12.42 0.01 11.22
C TRP A 88 10.91 0.26 11.17
N VAL A 89 10.44 1.16 10.29
CA VAL A 89 8.99 1.36 10.06
C VAL A 89 8.34 0.11 9.47
N ALA A 90 8.98 -0.61 8.54
CA ALA A 90 8.43 -1.85 8.01
C ALA A 90 8.25 -2.91 9.10
N ASP A 91 9.21 -3.02 10.02
CA ASP A 91 9.10 -3.91 11.18
C ASP A 91 7.93 -3.51 12.08
N LEU A 92 7.82 -2.22 12.45
CA LEU A 92 6.66 -1.71 13.19
C LEU A 92 5.34 -2.07 12.50
N ARG A 93 5.27 -1.94 11.17
CA ARG A 93 4.06 -2.24 10.41
C ARG A 93 3.65 -3.71 10.45
N SER A 94 4.60 -4.62 10.68
CA SER A 94 4.33 -6.05 10.79
C SER A 94 3.77 -6.45 12.16
N ARG A 95 3.93 -5.60 13.18
CA ARG A 95 3.57 -5.90 14.57
C ARG A 95 2.09 -5.71 14.84
N ARG A 96 1.63 -6.34 15.93
CA ARG A 96 0.27 -6.19 16.48
C ARG A 96 0.32 -5.44 17.80
N TYR A 97 -0.52 -4.42 17.93
CA TYR A 97 -0.56 -3.55 19.10
C TYR A 97 -1.72 -3.95 20.00
N ARG A 98 -1.44 -4.88 20.93
CA ARG A 98 -2.46 -5.45 21.83
C ARG A 98 -2.74 -4.49 22.98
N SER A 99 -4.01 -4.15 23.17
CA SER A 99 -4.52 -3.46 24.35
C SER A 99 -5.53 -4.35 25.06
N PHE A 100 -5.30 -4.66 26.33
CA PHE A 100 -6.20 -5.53 27.10
C PHE A 100 -7.63 -4.98 27.18
N ALA A 101 -7.77 -3.66 27.23
CA ALA A 101 -9.06 -2.99 27.37
C ALA A 101 -9.65 -2.50 26.03
N ASN A 102 -8.85 -2.42 24.95
CA ASN A 102 -9.25 -1.72 23.73
C ASN A 102 -9.11 -2.54 22.43
N GLY A 103 -8.88 -3.85 22.53
CA GLY A 103 -8.69 -4.71 21.35
C GLY A 103 -7.27 -4.69 20.81
N THR A 104 -7.08 -5.06 19.54
CA THR A 104 -5.75 -5.19 18.93
C THR A 104 -5.64 -4.33 17.67
N GLY A 105 -4.77 -3.32 17.74
CA GLY A 105 -4.41 -2.49 16.60
C GLY A 105 -3.55 -3.26 15.60
N ARG A 106 -3.87 -3.12 14.30
CA ARG A 106 -3.05 -3.58 13.17
C ARG A 106 -2.83 -2.43 12.21
N VAL A 107 -1.71 -2.44 11.51
CA VAL A 107 -1.44 -1.43 10.49
C VAL A 107 -2.34 -1.67 9.29
N ARG A 108 -3.06 -0.62 8.87
CA ARG A 108 -3.81 -0.61 7.62
C ARG A 108 -2.93 -0.15 6.44
N PRO A 109 -3.21 -0.61 5.21
CA PRO A 109 -2.58 -0.05 4.02
C PRO A 109 -2.77 1.47 3.95
N ILE A 110 -1.70 2.19 3.64
CA ILE A 110 -1.74 3.64 3.50
C ILE A 110 -2.52 3.95 2.24
N THR A 111 -3.60 4.71 2.39
CA THR A 111 -4.41 5.24 1.28
C THR A 111 -4.32 6.74 1.31
N GLU A 112 -3.93 7.35 0.20
CA GLU A 112 -3.91 8.80 0.06
C GLU A 112 -5.33 9.35 -0.07
N CYS A 113 -5.58 10.51 0.53
CA CYS A 113 -6.82 11.25 0.34
C CYS A 113 -6.92 11.74 -1.12
N GLY A 114 -8.01 11.40 -1.82
CA GLY A 114 -8.24 11.90 -3.18
C GLY A 114 -8.37 13.42 -3.30
N GLY A 115 -8.75 14.11 -2.21
CA GLY A 115 -8.87 15.58 -2.15
C GLY A 115 -7.52 16.27 -1.96
N CYS A 116 -6.95 16.18 -0.77
CA CYS A 116 -5.73 16.90 -0.38
C CYS A 116 -4.43 16.09 -0.45
N ARG A 117 -4.48 14.82 -0.89
CA ARG A 117 -3.33 13.88 -0.92
C ARG A 117 -2.73 13.52 0.44
N SER A 118 -3.29 13.99 1.54
CA SER A 118 -2.87 13.58 2.89
C SER A 118 -3.10 12.10 3.13
N VAL A 119 -2.23 11.47 3.91
CA VAL A 119 -2.40 10.09 4.39
C VAL A 119 -3.04 10.03 5.78
N SER A 120 -3.38 11.16 6.39
CA SER A 120 -3.89 11.21 7.77
C SER A 120 -5.39 10.96 7.90
N HIS A 121 -6.15 11.04 6.81
CA HIS A 121 -7.59 10.82 6.87
C HIS A 121 -8.13 10.22 5.55
N PRO A 122 -9.24 9.49 5.60
CA PRO A 122 -9.96 9.08 4.40
C PRO A 122 -10.60 10.29 3.67
N MET A 123 -11.01 10.09 2.42
CA MET A 123 -11.56 11.15 1.56
C MET A 123 -12.80 11.84 2.14
N HIS A 124 -13.73 11.08 2.74
CA HIS A 124 -14.97 11.60 3.31
C HIS A 124 -14.78 12.47 4.57
N LEU A 125 -13.59 12.44 5.18
CA LEU A 125 -13.23 13.29 6.32
C LEU A 125 -12.33 14.49 5.92
N CYS A 126 -12.12 14.71 4.61
CA CYS A 126 -11.24 15.77 4.13
C CYS A 126 -11.87 17.16 4.27
N LEU A 127 -11.28 18.04 5.06
CA LEU A 127 -11.80 19.40 5.22
C LEU A 127 -11.46 20.32 4.03
N PHE A 128 -10.45 20.00 3.22
CA PHE A 128 -9.94 20.89 2.17
C PHE A 128 -10.98 21.30 1.12
N PRO A 129 -11.81 20.39 0.57
CA PRO A 129 -12.86 20.78 -0.36
C PRO A 129 -13.91 21.74 0.20
N ARG A 130 -13.99 21.88 1.54
CA ARG A 130 -14.92 22.81 2.20
C ARG A 130 -14.31 24.19 2.43
N ILE A 131 -13.01 24.38 2.16
CA ILE A 131 -12.33 25.65 2.31
C ILE A 131 -12.65 26.54 1.10
N ARG A 132 -13.07 27.78 1.36
CA ARG A 132 -13.32 28.77 0.30
C ARG A 132 -12.04 29.04 -0.50
N GLY A 133 -12.13 28.96 -1.82
CA GLY A 133 -10.98 29.18 -2.72
C GLY A 133 -10.13 27.94 -2.96
N TRP A 134 -10.58 26.76 -2.54
CA TRP A 134 -9.96 25.49 -2.92
C TRP A 134 -10.12 25.22 -4.42
N ASN A 135 -8.99 24.95 -5.11
CA ASN A 135 -8.94 24.67 -6.55
C ASN A 135 -8.65 23.19 -6.87
N GLY A 136 -8.72 22.31 -5.88
CA GLY A 136 -8.47 20.86 -6.06
C GLY A 136 -9.76 20.07 -6.24
N PRO A 137 -9.66 18.73 -6.35
CA PRO A 137 -10.83 17.87 -6.54
C PRO A 137 -11.75 17.88 -5.32
N ASP A 138 -13.05 17.76 -5.59
CA ASP A 138 -14.11 17.64 -4.58
C ASP A 138 -14.11 16.28 -3.87
N GLN A 139 -14.77 16.19 -2.71
CA GLN A 139 -14.95 14.92 -2.01
C GLN A 139 -15.75 13.94 -2.88
N GLY A 140 -15.21 12.74 -3.13
CA GLY A 140 -15.84 11.70 -3.96
C GLY A 140 -15.48 11.74 -5.45
N HIS A 141 -14.95 12.85 -5.99
CA HIS A 141 -14.46 12.89 -7.36
C HIS A 141 -13.08 12.21 -7.45
N GLY A 142 -13.07 10.98 -7.96
CA GLY A 142 -11.83 10.22 -8.18
C GLY A 142 -10.90 10.90 -9.21
N VAL A 143 -9.61 10.56 -9.14
CA VAL A 143 -8.59 10.98 -10.12
C VAL A 143 -8.80 10.34 -11.50
N PHE A 144 -9.61 9.30 -11.56
CA PHE A 144 -10.21 8.84 -12.80
C PHE A 144 -11.40 9.75 -13.02
N GLY A 145 -11.19 10.80 -13.81
CA GLY A 145 -12.31 11.60 -14.27
C GLY A 145 -13.39 10.65 -14.76
N GLU A 146 -14.57 10.75 -14.17
CA GLU A 146 -15.77 10.59 -14.99
C GLU A 146 -15.44 11.40 -16.25
N ARG A 147 -15.28 10.71 -17.39
CA ARG A 147 -15.41 11.39 -18.67
C ARG A 147 -16.67 12.20 -18.50
N ALA A 148 -16.53 13.53 -18.49
CA ALA A 148 -17.67 14.41 -18.55
C ALA A 148 -18.60 13.78 -19.59
N PRO A 149 -19.85 13.38 -19.24
CA PRO A 149 -20.75 12.90 -20.26
C PRO A 149 -20.77 14.02 -21.29
N HIS A 150 -20.39 13.69 -22.53
CA HIS A 150 -20.57 14.55 -23.68
C HIS A 150 -22.07 14.79 -23.82
N ASN A 151 -22.58 15.73 -23.04
CA ASN A 151 -23.88 16.37 -23.15
C ASN A 151 -23.68 17.82 -22.77
N VAL A 152 -22.74 18.46 -23.48
CA VAL A 152 -22.89 19.87 -23.78
C VAL A 152 -24.09 19.93 -24.71
N LEU A 153 -25.24 20.28 -24.14
CA LEU A 153 -26.34 20.87 -24.91
C LEU A 153 -25.75 22.11 -25.57
N ALA A 154 -25.36 21.96 -26.84
CA ALA A 154 -25.04 23.08 -27.70
C ALA A 154 -26.27 23.99 -27.74
N ALA A 155 -26.07 25.26 -27.37
CA ALA A 155 -27.06 26.29 -27.54
C ALA A 155 -27.53 26.32 -29.02
N PRO A 156 -28.84 26.50 -29.29
CA PRO A 156 -29.35 26.48 -30.66
C PRO A 156 -28.93 27.77 -31.38
N ASN A 157 -28.01 27.62 -32.35
CA ASN A 157 -27.74 28.69 -33.31
C ASN A 157 -28.94 28.81 -34.26
N HIS A 158 -29.61 29.97 -34.19
CA HIS A 158 -30.69 30.36 -35.08
C HIS A 158 -30.20 30.53 -36.53
N TYR A 159 -30.94 29.89 -37.45
CA TYR A 159 -30.87 30.01 -38.91
C TYR A 159 -31.23 31.41 -39.42
N THR A 160 -30.54 31.87 -40.46
CA THR A 160 -31.09 32.49 -41.71
C THR A 160 -29.98 32.38 -42.79
N SER A 161 -30.03 31.47 -43.78
CA SER A 161 -30.79 31.39 -45.05
C SER A 161 -30.32 32.29 -46.20
N ARG A 162 -29.75 31.65 -47.26
CA ARG A 162 -30.01 31.76 -48.73
C ARG A 162 -28.76 31.30 -49.53
N ARG A 163 -28.79 30.18 -50.28
CA ARG A 163 -29.25 29.97 -51.69
C ARG A 163 -28.52 30.90 -52.69
N ASP A 164 -27.94 30.50 -53.82
CA ASP A 164 -28.16 29.37 -54.75
C ASP A 164 -26.91 29.12 -55.65
N GLY A 165 -26.78 27.87 -56.15
CA GLY A 165 -26.23 27.45 -57.46
C GLY A 165 -24.72 27.57 -57.72
N GLN A 166 -24.06 26.79 -58.59
CA GLN A 166 -24.35 25.61 -59.41
C GLN A 166 -23.00 25.23 -60.11
N ASP A 167 -22.90 24.01 -60.64
CA ASP A 167 -21.96 23.51 -61.68
C ASP A 167 -20.67 22.74 -61.29
N THR A 168 -20.84 21.40 -61.29
CA THR A 168 -20.19 20.37 -62.15
C THR A 168 -18.75 20.52 -62.66
N ASN A 169 -17.90 19.51 -62.38
CA ASN A 169 -17.24 18.63 -63.39
C ASN A 169 -16.39 17.52 -62.71
N GLN A 170 -16.65 16.23 -63.01
CA GLN A 170 -15.82 15.29 -63.80
C GLN A 170 -14.40 15.05 -63.25
N GLY A 171 -13.88 13.85 -62.96
CA GLY A 171 -14.18 12.46 -63.36
C GLY A 171 -13.19 11.46 -62.71
N PRO A 172 -13.15 10.16 -63.11
CA PRO A 172 -12.87 9.02 -62.21
C PRO A 172 -11.66 8.11 -62.57
N ASN A 173 -11.49 7.04 -61.77
CA ASN A 173 -10.72 5.78 -61.95
C ASN A 173 -9.29 5.69 -61.38
N SER A 174 -9.06 4.72 -60.48
CA SER A 174 -8.32 3.50 -60.82
C SER A 174 -8.36 2.47 -59.68
N SER A 175 -8.77 1.26 -60.03
CA SER A 175 -8.89 0.06 -59.19
C SER A 175 -7.78 -0.93 -59.53
N TYR A 176 -7.07 -1.44 -58.50
CA TYR A 176 -6.31 -2.71 -58.48
C TYR A 176 -6.25 -3.12 -56.99
N THR A 177 -7.03 -4.07 -56.47
CA THR A 177 -6.98 -5.54 -56.59
C THR A 177 -5.62 -6.18 -56.31
N ARG A 178 -5.66 -7.18 -55.40
CA ARG A 178 -4.73 -8.31 -55.12
C ARG A 178 -3.71 -8.08 -53.99
N LEU A 179 -3.89 -8.70 -52.83
CA LEU A 179 -3.79 -10.13 -52.47
C LEU A 179 -2.37 -10.52 -52.02
N ASN A 180 -2.31 -10.92 -50.74
CA ASN A 180 -1.58 -12.06 -50.20
C ASN A 180 -0.04 -12.09 -50.13
N GLN A 181 0.37 -12.71 -49.01
CA GLN A 181 1.51 -13.61 -48.83
C GLN A 181 2.80 -13.06 -48.21
N ARG A 182 2.90 -13.39 -46.92
CA ARG A 182 3.90 -14.29 -46.30
C ARG A 182 5.37 -13.87 -46.29
N ASP A 183 5.87 -13.93 -45.04
CA ASP A 183 7.13 -14.56 -44.63
C ASP A 183 8.42 -14.11 -45.33
N ARG A 184 9.32 -13.48 -44.56
CA ARG A 184 10.62 -14.06 -44.16
C ARG A 184 11.57 -13.00 -43.63
N ASN A 185 11.99 -13.20 -42.38
CA ASN A 185 13.38 -13.51 -42.05
C ASN A 185 14.50 -12.56 -42.57
N ARG A 186 15.02 -11.70 -41.68
CA ARG A 186 16.43 -11.28 -41.55
C ARG A 186 16.66 -11.07 -40.04
N GLY A 187 17.46 -11.84 -39.29
CA GLY A 187 18.79 -12.39 -39.60
C GLY A 187 19.84 -11.30 -39.35
N ILE A 188 20.23 -11.06 -38.09
CA ILE A 188 21.49 -11.52 -37.45
C ILE A 188 22.77 -11.03 -38.14
N SER A 189 23.64 -10.37 -37.35
CA SER A 189 25.13 -10.31 -37.42
C SER A 189 25.55 -8.88 -37.03
N ARG A 190 26.39 -8.56 -36.04
CA ARG A 190 27.67 -9.09 -35.51
C ARG A 190 28.04 -8.09 -34.39
N ARG A 191 28.93 -8.27 -33.42
CA ARG A 191 29.90 -9.27 -32.93
C ARG A 191 30.41 -8.65 -31.62
N ASP A 192 30.54 -9.42 -30.54
CA ASP A 192 31.81 -10.02 -30.06
C ASP A 192 32.88 -8.93 -29.80
N ASP A 193 33.53 -8.84 -28.63
CA ASP A 193 34.21 -9.93 -27.94
C ASP A 193 34.68 -9.51 -26.51
N ARG A 194 34.62 -10.49 -25.58
CA ARG A 194 35.66 -10.90 -24.59
C ARG A 194 36.02 -9.99 -23.41
N SER A 195 36.32 -10.47 -22.20
CA SER A 195 36.41 -11.78 -21.52
C SER A 195 36.59 -11.46 -20.02
N SER A 196 36.15 -12.23 -19.02
CA SER A 196 36.84 -13.41 -18.50
C SER A 196 36.20 -13.92 -17.19
N ARG A 197 36.05 -15.26 -17.08
CA ARG A 197 36.35 -16.17 -15.95
C ARG A 197 35.60 -15.95 -14.61
N GLY A 198 34.92 -16.93 -13.99
CA GLY A 198 35.05 -18.39 -14.03
C GLY A 198 33.90 -19.13 -13.29
N PRO A 199 34.03 -20.46 -13.07
CA PRO A 199 32.89 -21.38 -12.94
C PRO A 199 32.59 -21.80 -11.49
N GLY A 200 31.31 -21.96 -11.15
CA GLY A 200 30.86 -22.35 -9.81
C GLY A 200 29.60 -23.22 -9.83
N SER A 201 29.82 -24.53 -9.92
CA SER A 201 29.07 -25.66 -9.35
C SER A 201 27.60 -25.45 -8.93
N SER A 202 26.67 -26.12 -9.62
CA SER A 202 25.34 -26.44 -9.08
C SER A 202 25.07 -27.95 -9.20
N ASN A 203 25.52 -28.70 -8.20
CA ASN A 203 25.12 -30.09 -7.99
C ASN A 203 23.72 -30.15 -7.35
N ARG A 204 22.72 -30.55 -8.14
CA ARG A 204 21.43 -31.05 -7.66
C ARG A 204 21.50 -32.59 -7.59
N GLY A 205 21.84 -33.15 -6.44
CA GLY A 205 21.36 -34.48 -6.03
C GLY A 205 20.05 -34.26 -5.27
N ARG A 206 18.89 -34.86 -5.56
CA ARG A 206 18.52 -36.20 -6.07
C ARG A 206 18.94 -37.34 -5.15
N ASP A 207 18.40 -37.33 -3.94
CA ASP A 207 18.23 -38.54 -3.13
C ASP A 207 16.79 -39.01 -3.20
N GLY A 208 16.64 -40.23 -3.72
CA GLY A 208 15.44 -41.04 -3.62
C GLY A 208 15.76 -42.37 -2.92
N ARG A 209 14.69 -43.14 -2.66
CA ARG A 209 14.58 -44.46 -1.99
C ARG A 209 14.44 -44.30 -0.46
N GLY A 210 13.28 -44.48 0.18
CA GLY A 210 12.28 -45.57 0.09
C GLY A 210 12.68 -46.74 1.01
N PRO A 211 11.83 -47.74 1.36
CA PRO A 211 10.36 -47.81 1.44
C PRO A 211 9.87 -48.55 2.73
N ARG A 212 8.56 -48.89 2.76
CA ARG A 212 7.90 -50.09 3.34
C ARG A 212 7.04 -49.95 4.61
N ASN A 213 5.81 -50.46 4.40
CA ASN A 213 4.96 -51.27 5.29
C ASN A 213 4.39 -50.54 6.52
N GLY A 214 3.10 -50.56 6.80
CA GLY A 214 1.99 -51.31 6.25
C GLY A 214 0.90 -51.42 7.33
N LYS A 215 -0.28 -51.84 6.88
CA LYS A 215 -1.17 -52.76 7.61
C LYS A 215 -2.04 -52.20 8.76
N GLY A 216 -3.32 -52.05 8.43
CA GLY A 216 -4.48 -52.39 9.28
C GLY A 216 -4.80 -51.40 10.41
N GLY A 217 -6.05 -51.19 10.81
CA GLY A 217 -7.30 -51.89 10.53
C GLY A 217 -8.27 -51.56 11.67
N GLY A 218 -9.57 -51.73 11.41
CA GLY A 218 -10.65 -51.76 12.42
C GLY A 218 -11.06 -50.39 12.97
N GLY A 219 -12.31 -49.96 12.88
CA GLY A 219 -13.46 -50.62 13.51
C GLY A 219 -13.39 -50.34 15.01
N GLY A 220 -14.16 -49.44 15.61
CA GLY A 220 -15.62 -49.39 15.64
C GLY A 220 -16.07 -49.53 17.10
N ARG A 221 -17.20 -48.89 17.43
CA ARG A 221 -18.04 -49.06 18.64
C ARG A 221 -17.59 -48.40 19.96
N GLY A 222 -18.50 -47.57 20.51
CA GLY A 222 -18.68 -47.36 21.96
C GLY A 222 -19.22 -48.63 22.65
N PRO A 223 -19.84 -48.61 23.85
CA PRO A 223 -20.52 -47.49 24.54
C PRO A 223 -20.27 -47.43 26.07
N ALA A 224 -21.17 -46.73 26.78
CA ALA A 224 -21.43 -46.72 28.24
C ALA A 224 -20.46 -45.87 29.10
N GLY A 225 -20.89 -45.03 30.06
CA GLY A 225 -22.14 -44.98 30.80
C GLY A 225 -21.90 -45.34 32.28
N ARG A 226 -21.83 -44.33 33.17
CA ARG A 226 -22.02 -44.36 34.65
C ARG A 226 -21.71 -42.95 35.18
N LYS A 227 -22.63 -42.13 35.71
CA LYS A 227 -23.42 -42.14 36.97
C LYS A 227 -22.60 -42.27 38.27
N ASN A 228 -22.75 -41.21 39.09
CA ASN A 228 -22.63 -41.08 40.56
C ASN A 228 -21.19 -41.22 41.11
N TYR A 229 -20.66 -40.29 41.89
CA TYR A 229 -21.20 -39.57 43.07
C TYR A 229 -20.89 -38.07 43.04
#